data_AF-A0A519ZPZ8-F1
#
_entry.id   AF-A0A519ZPZ8-F1
#
_cell.length_a   1.000
_cell.length_b   1.000
_cell.length_c   1.000
_cell.angle_alpha   90.00
_cell.angle_beta   90.00
_cell.angle_gamma   90.00
#
_symmetry.space_group_name_H-M   'P 1'
#
loop_
_entity.id
_entity.type
_entity.pdbx_description
1 polymer ?
#
loop_
_entity_poly.entity_id
_entity_poly.type
_entity_poly.pdbx_seq_one_letter_code
_entity_poly.pdbx_strand_id
1 'polypeptide(L)'
;VSDALGQITRTQTQQAIATERVSTLRRATTNASLLFRSGLASYLEVITAQSNALQSELELASLKRDQLGANVELYRAVGGGWQ
;
A
#
# COMPACT_ATOMS: atom_id res chain seq x y z
N VAL A 1 0.79 12.32 24.41
CA VAL A 1 -0.52 11.99 23.80
C VAL A 1 -0.70 12.66 22.44
N SER A 2 -0.44 13.97 22.30
CA SER A 2 -0.50 14.68 21.02
C SER A 2 0.40 14.06 19.92
N ASP A 3 1.64 13.70 20.26
CA ASP A 3 2.59 13.13 19.28
C ASP A 3 2.18 11.74 18.77
N ALA A 4 1.64 10.89 19.64
CA ALA A 4 1.15 9.56 19.27
C ALA A 4 -0.08 9.63 18.36
N LEU A 5 -1.01 10.55 18.63
CA LEU A 5 -2.20 10.80 17.79
C LEU A 5 -1.81 11.38 16.41
N GLY A 6 -0.83 12.28 16.38
CA GLY A 6 -0.27 12.83 15.15
C GLY A 6 0.38 11.75 14.29
N GLN A 7 1.12 10.84 14.90
CA GLN A 7 1.76 9.72 14.20
C GLN A 7 0.74 8.74 13.61
N ILE A 8 -0.30 8.36 14.36
CA ILE A 8 -1.37 7.46 13.88
C ILE A 8 -2.07 8.07 12.67
N THR A 9 -2.42 9.35 12.74
CA THR A 9 -3.11 10.05 11.63
C THR A 9 -2.25 10.09 10.37
N ARG A 10 -0.95 10.32 10.50
CA ARG A 10 0.00 10.28 9.39
C ARG A 10 0.07 8.90 8.74
N THR A 11 0.21 7.84 9.54
CA THR A 11 0.27 6.46 9.03
C THR A 11 -1.03 6.05 8.34
N GLN A 12 -2.19 6.42 8.88
CA GLN A 12 -3.49 6.19 8.23
C GLN A 12 -3.58 6.91 6.88
N THR A 13 -3.11 8.16 6.81
CA THR A 13 -3.09 8.94 5.57
C THR A 13 -2.18 8.30 4.53
N GLN A 14 -0.98 7.87 4.93
CA GLN A 14 -0.04 7.15 4.06
C GLN A 14 -0.65 5.86 3.51
N GLN A 15 -1.34 5.08 4.36
CA GLN A 15 -2.01 3.86 3.95
C GLN A 15 -3.15 4.14 2.96
N ALA A 16 -3.94 5.20 3.17
CA ALA A 16 -5.01 5.59 2.25
C ALA A 16 -4.45 5.95 0.86
N ILE A 17 -3.38 6.75 0.81
CA ILE A 17 -2.70 7.12 -0.45
C ILE A 17 -2.14 5.88 -1.14
N ALA A 18 -1.47 4.99 -0.41
CA ALA A 18 -0.93 3.75 -0.95
C ALA A 18 -2.04 2.83 -1.51
N THR A 19 -3.20 2.77 -0.83
CA THR A 19 -4.37 2.01 -1.30
C THR A 19 -4.91 2.56 -2.62
N GLU A 20 -5.04 3.89 -2.73
CA GLU A 20 -5.48 4.53 -3.97
C GLU A 20 -4.48 4.33 -5.12
N ARG A 21 -3.17 4.35 -4.81
CA ARG A 21 -2.12 4.07 -5.79
C ARG A 21 -2.23 2.64 -6.33
N VAL A 22 -2.44 1.64 -5.46
CA VAL A 22 -2.67 0.25 -5.88
C VAL A 22 -3.89 0.15 -6.78
N SER A 23 -5.01 0.78 -6.41
CA SER A 23 -6.24 0.80 -7.20
C SER A 23 -6.00 1.38 -8.61
N THR A 24 -5.29 2.50 -8.68
CA THR A 24 -4.94 3.15 -9.94
C THR A 24 -4.05 2.27 -10.82
N LEU A 25 -3.03 1.62 -10.25
CA LEU A 25 -2.11 0.76 -11.01
C LEU A 25 -2.77 -0.55 -11.47
N ARG A 26 -3.73 -1.08 -10.70
CA ARG A 26 -4.58 -2.19 -11.16
C ARG A 26 -5.41 -1.78 -12.38
N ARG A 27 -6.01 -0.59 -12.37
CA ARG A 27 -6.72 -0.05 -13.54
C ARG A 27 -5.79 0.13 -14.73
N ALA A 28 -4.57 0.63 -14.52
CA ALA A 28 -3.56 0.76 -15.56
C ALA A 28 -3.18 -0.60 -16.17
N THR A 29 -3.06 -1.64 -15.34
CA THR A 29 -2.80 -3.02 -15.80
C THR A 29 -3.93 -3.55 -16.69
N THR A 30 -5.19 -3.32 -16.29
CA THR A 30 -6.35 -3.68 -17.12
C THR A 30 -6.33 -2.93 -18.46
N ASN A 31 -6.05 -1.64 -18.45
CA ASN A 31 -5.97 -0.83 -19.67
C ASN A 31 -4.85 -1.29 -20.60
N ALA A 32 -3.65 -1.54 -20.06
CA ALA A 32 -2.53 -2.06 -20.84
C ALA A 32 -2.89 -3.42 -21.49
N SER A 33 -3.58 -4.28 -20.75
CA SER A 33 -4.04 -5.58 -21.25
C SER A 33 -5.07 -5.43 -22.38
N LEU A 34 -5.97 -4.45 -22.31
CA LEU A 34 -6.92 -4.14 -23.37
C LEU A 34 -6.20 -3.62 -24.62
N LEU A 35 -5.25 -2.70 -24.46
CA LEU A 35 -4.45 -2.15 -25.56
C LEU A 35 -3.62 -3.24 -26.26
N PHE A 36 -3.04 -4.17 -25.49
CA PHE A 36 -2.34 -5.32 -26.06
C PHE A 36 -3.27 -6.21 -26.89
N ARG A 37 -4.46 -6.51 -26.36
CA ARG A 37 -5.47 -7.31 -27.09
C ARG A 37 -5.99 -6.62 -28.36
N SER A 38 -6.01 -5.29 -28.39
CA SER A 38 -6.36 -4.51 -29.58
C SER A 38 -5.17 -4.23 -30.50
N GLY A 39 -3.98 -4.74 -30.19
CA GLY A 39 -2.75 -4.52 -30.98
C GLY A 39 -2.17 -3.10 -30.88
N LEU A 40 -2.64 -2.29 -29.94
CA LEU A 40 -2.23 -0.90 -29.72
C LEU A 40 -1.09 -0.75 -28.70
N ALA A 41 -0.72 -1.84 -28.00
CA ALA A 41 0.42 -1.89 -27.10
C ALA A 41 1.17 -3.21 -27.25
N SER A 42 2.45 -3.20 -26.90
CA SER A 42 3.25 -4.43 -26.81
C SER A 42 3.03 -5.12 -25.47
N TYR A 43 3.42 -6.40 -25.37
CA TYR A 43 3.37 -7.12 -24.09
C TYR A 43 4.33 -6.51 -23.03
N LEU A 44 5.34 -5.73 -23.46
CA LEU A 44 6.24 -5.02 -22.55
C LEU A 44 5.50 -3.98 -21.70
N GLU A 45 4.51 -3.28 -22.28
CA GLU A 45 3.65 -2.34 -21.53
C GLU A 45 2.83 -3.06 -20.46
N VAL A 46 2.30 -4.24 -20.82
CA VAL A 46 1.48 -5.07 -19.94
C VAL A 46 2.27 -5.57 -18.74
N ILE A 47 3.48 -6.09 -18.96
CA ILE A 47 4.33 -6.59 -17.86
C ILE A 47 4.89 -5.44 -17.01
N THR A 48 5.18 -4.28 -17.61
CA THR A 48 5.62 -3.09 -16.87
C THR A 48 4.51 -2.57 -15.96
N ALA A 49 3.27 -2.48 -16.46
CA ALA A 49 2.12 -2.08 -15.64
C ALA A 49 1.88 -3.07 -14.48
N GLN A 50 1.97 -4.38 -14.74
CA GLN A 50 1.87 -5.41 -13.70
C GLN A 50 2.98 -5.29 -12.66
N SER A 51 4.23 -5.08 -13.08
CA SER A 51 5.37 -4.93 -12.16
C SER A 51 5.19 -3.72 -11.24
N ASN A 52 4.71 -2.59 -11.78
CA ASN A 52 4.43 -1.39 -10.99
C ASN A 52 3.29 -1.63 -10.00
N ALA A 53 2.21 -2.32 -10.42
CA ALA A 53 1.10 -2.66 -9.53
C ALA A 53 1.57 -3.56 -8.39
N LEU A 54 2.34 -4.61 -8.69
CA LEU A 54 2.90 -5.52 -7.68
C LEU A 54 3.80 -4.79 -6.68
N GLN A 55 4.69 -3.93 -7.16
CA GLN A 55 5.57 -3.14 -6.29
C GLN A 55 4.74 -2.26 -5.32
N SER A 56 3.69 -1.61 -5.81
CA SER A 56 2.81 -0.79 -4.97
C SER A 56 2.00 -1.63 -3.97
N GLU A 57 1.63 -2.87 -4.32
CA GLU A 57 0.95 -3.79 -3.40
C GLU A 57 1.89 -4.26 -2.27
N LEU A 58 3.15 -4.52 -2.59
CA LEU A 58 4.19 -4.85 -1.60
C LEU A 58 4.45 -3.69 -0.65
N GLU A 59 4.50 -2.46 -1.16
CA GLU A 59 4.61 -1.24 -0.34
C GLU A 59 3.43 -1.09 0.63
N LEU A 60 2.20 -1.29 0.14
CA LEU A 60 0.99 -1.25 0.98
C LEU A 60 1.01 -2.36 2.06
N ALA A 61 1.47 -3.56 1.72
CA ALA A 61 1.61 -4.65 2.68
C ALA A 61 2.66 -4.34 3.75
N SER A 62 3.78 -3.73 3.36
CA SER A 62 4.82 -3.26 4.29
C SER A 62 4.26 -2.22 5.26
N LEU A 63 3.56 -1.18 4.75
CA LEU A 63 2.95 -0.15 5.58
C LEU A 63 1.96 -0.73 6.60
N LYS A 64 1.13 -1.68 6.19
CA LYS A 64 0.20 -2.37 7.09
C LYS A 64 0.94 -3.16 8.18
N ARG A 65 2.00 -3.88 7.81
CA ARG A 65 2.83 -4.63 8.77
C ARG A 65 3.45 -3.69 9.79
N ASP A 66 4.02 -2.57 9.33
CA ASP A 66 4.68 -1.61 10.20
C ASP A 66 3.68 -0.93 11.16
N GLN A 67 2.45 -0.65 10.70
CA GLN A 67 1.38 -0.15 11.55
C GLN A 67 0.94 -1.16 12.61
N LEU A 68 0.83 -2.45 12.25
CA LEU A 68 0.53 -3.51 13.23
C LEU A 68 1.67 -3.64 14.26
N GLY A 69 2.92 -3.54 13.83
CA GLY A 69 4.09 -3.52 14.72
C GLY A 69 4.02 -2.36 15.72
N ALA A 70 3.74 -1.14 15.23
CA ALA A 70 3.59 0.04 16.09
C ALA A 70 2.44 -0.11 17.11
N ASN A 71 1.34 -0.76 16.74
CA ASN A 71 0.24 -1.05 17.66
C ASN A 71 0.67 -2.04 18.77
N VAL A 72 1.43 -3.08 18.41
CA VAL A 72 1.97 -4.04 19.38
C VAL A 72 2.95 -3.36 20.34
N GLU A 73 3.84 -2.51 19.83
CA GLU A 73 4.77 -1.73 20.65
C GLU A 73 4.03 -0.78 21.61
N LEU A 74 3.00 -0.08 21.11
CA LEU A 74 2.16 0.78 21.94
C LEU A 74 1.50 -0.03 23.06
N TYR A 75 0.87 -1.17 22.74
CA TYR A 75 0.25 -2.07 23.73
C TYR A 75 1.25 -2.52 24.82
N ARG A 76 2.48 -2.84 24.42
CA ARG A 76 3.57 -3.16 25.36
C ARG A 76 3.95 -1.95 26.22
N ALA A 77 4.05 -0.77 25.63
CA ALA A 77 4.47 0.46 26.32
C ALA A 77 3.43 0.99 27.31
N VAL A 78 2.14 0.76 27.09
CA VAL A 78 1.05 1.16 28.00
C VAL A 78 0.73 0.12 29.09
N GLY A 79 1.63 -0.83 29.35
CA GLY A 79 1.55 -1.69 30.53
C GLY A 79 1.23 -3.16 30.25
N GLY A 80 1.08 -3.57 28.98
CA GLY A 80 1.20 -4.97 28.53
C GLY A 80 0.73 -6.04 29.53
N GLY A 81 -0.48 -5.92 30.07
CA GLY A 81 -1.06 -6.89 31.00
C GLY A 81 -0.39 -7.08 32.38
N TRP A 82 0.71 -6.40 32.72
CA TRP A 82 1.34 -6.47 34.05
C TRP A 82 2.05 -5.15 34.42
N GLN A 83 1.27 -4.10 34.69
CA GLN A 83 0.98 -3.57 36.03
C GLN A 83 -0.44 -3.00 36.03
#